data_AF-A0A139P0I0-F1
#
_entry.id   AF-A0A139P0I0-F1
#
_cell.length_a   1.000
_cell.length_b   1.000
_cell.length_c   1.000
_cell.angle_alpha   90.00
_cell.angle_beta   90.00
_cell.angle_gamma   90.00
#
_symmetry.space_group_name_H-M   'P 1'
#
loop_
_entity.id
_entity.type
_entity.pdbx_description
1 polymer ?
#
loop_
_entity_poly.entity_id
_entity_poly.type
_entity_poly.pdbx_seq_one_letter_code
_entity_poly.pdbx_strand_id
1 'polypeptide(L)'
;MDNCGTGGDKSFSFNISTTAVFVLAGGGIHMAKHGNRSISSKSGSADVLEALGINLDLKPAELGKVFDKTGIVFLFAKNMHPAMKYIMPARLELGIPTIMNLTGPLIHPMALETQLLGISRPELLESTAQVLKNMGRKRAIVVAGSEGLDEAGLNGTTKIALLENGEITLSSFTPEDLGMERYAIEDIRGGNAQENAEILLSVLKNEPSPFLETTVLNAGLGFYANGKVASIKEGVALARQVIASGKALEKLRLLQEYQK
;
A
#
# COMPACT_ATOMS: atom_id res chain seq x y z
N MET A 1 -11.22 -0.41 0.85
CA MET A 1 -10.11 -0.60 -0.10
C MET A 1 -8.89 -1.06 0.68
N ASP A 2 -8.00 -1.81 0.02
CA ASP A 2 -6.64 -2.08 0.51
C ASP A 2 -5.62 -1.53 -0.52
N ASN A 3 -4.43 -1.17 -0.03
CA ASN A 3 -3.26 -0.84 -0.85
C ASN A 3 -2.03 -1.59 -0.34
N CYS A 4 -1.58 -2.60 -1.09
CA CYS A 4 -0.51 -3.49 -0.66
C CYS A 4 0.32 -3.97 -1.85
N GLY A 5 1.60 -4.22 -1.62
CA GLY A 5 2.48 -4.88 -2.56
C GLY A 5 2.66 -6.37 -2.23
N THR A 6 3.15 -7.15 -3.19
CA THR A 6 3.59 -8.54 -2.95
C THR A 6 4.82 -8.63 -2.05
N GLY A 7 5.57 -7.53 -1.94
CA GLY A 7 6.89 -7.44 -1.33
C GLY A 7 7.96 -8.18 -2.13
N GLY A 8 9.18 -8.18 -1.61
CA GLY A 8 10.30 -8.93 -2.17
C GLY A 8 10.93 -8.32 -3.42
N ASP A 9 10.64 -7.05 -3.71
CA ASP A 9 11.24 -6.23 -4.76
C ASP A 9 12.73 -5.91 -4.53
N LYS A 10 13.21 -6.02 -3.28
CA LYS A 10 14.58 -5.72 -2.83
C LYS A 10 14.99 -4.24 -3.06
N SER A 11 14.01 -3.33 -3.15
CA SER A 11 14.26 -1.89 -3.25
C SER A 11 14.81 -1.30 -1.94
N PHE A 12 14.46 -1.92 -0.81
CA PHE A 12 14.70 -1.37 0.53
C PHE A 12 14.10 0.03 0.69
N SER A 13 13.00 0.33 0.00
CA SER A 13 12.25 1.57 0.17
C SER A 13 11.70 1.71 1.59
N PHE A 14 11.35 2.93 1.98
CA PHE A 14 10.49 3.15 3.15
C PHE A 14 9.11 2.53 2.91
N ASN A 15 8.27 2.44 3.96
CA ASN A 15 6.96 1.78 3.84
C ASN A 15 5.91 2.63 3.08
N ILE A 16 6.12 2.86 1.77
CA ILE A 16 5.29 3.71 0.89
C ILE A 16 3.82 3.36 0.99
N SER A 17 3.44 2.10 0.78
CA SER A 17 2.03 1.69 0.86
C SER A 17 1.43 1.90 2.25
N THR A 18 2.25 1.88 3.32
CA THR A 18 1.79 2.14 4.69
C THR A 18 1.62 3.63 4.93
N THR A 19 2.51 4.47 4.43
CA THR A 19 2.33 5.93 4.51
C THR A 19 1.11 6.38 3.69
N ALA A 20 0.94 5.85 2.46
CA ALA A 20 -0.14 6.20 1.56
C ALA A 20 -1.54 5.85 2.11
N VAL A 21 -1.66 4.85 3.00
CA VAL A 21 -2.97 4.46 3.59
C VAL A 21 -3.61 5.61 4.35
N PHE A 22 -2.81 6.42 5.06
CA PHE A 22 -3.29 7.53 5.86
C PHE A 22 -3.75 8.68 4.97
N VAL A 23 -3.08 8.88 3.83
CA VAL A 23 -3.48 9.85 2.82
C VAL A 23 -4.81 9.43 2.18
N LEU A 24 -4.96 8.17 1.78
CA LEU A 24 -6.20 7.64 1.21
C LEU A 24 -7.37 7.76 2.20
N ALA A 25 -7.15 7.39 3.46
CA ALA A 25 -8.13 7.53 4.53
C ALA A 25 -8.46 9.01 4.83
N GLY A 26 -7.47 9.90 4.81
CA GLY A 26 -7.65 11.34 5.00
C GLY A 26 -8.43 11.98 3.84
N GLY A 27 -8.35 11.40 2.66
CA GLY A 27 -9.19 11.70 1.50
C GLY A 27 -10.58 11.05 1.55
N GLY A 28 -10.93 10.34 2.62
CA GLY A 28 -12.26 9.76 2.83
C GLY A 28 -12.49 8.42 2.16
N ILE A 29 -11.44 7.68 1.80
CA ILE A 29 -11.58 6.26 1.42
C ILE A 29 -11.55 5.42 2.68
N HIS A 30 -12.49 4.46 2.82
CA HIS A 30 -12.40 3.48 3.88
C HIS A 30 -11.26 2.48 3.61
N MET A 31 -10.24 2.48 4.47
CA MET A 31 -9.01 1.71 4.29
C MET A 31 -8.92 0.55 5.28
N ALA A 32 -9.00 -0.68 4.77
CA ALA A 32 -8.69 -1.88 5.53
C ALA A 32 -7.34 -2.36 5.03
N LYS A 33 -6.26 -1.95 5.69
CA LYS A 33 -4.91 -2.29 5.25
C LYS A 33 -4.51 -3.64 5.82
N HIS A 34 -4.26 -4.60 4.94
CA HIS A 34 -3.67 -5.87 5.32
C HIS A 34 -2.16 -5.79 5.21
N GLY A 35 -1.46 -6.23 6.25
CA GLY A 35 -0.01 -6.12 6.28
C GLY A 35 0.65 -7.13 7.20
N ASN A 36 1.96 -7.29 7.02
CA ASN A 36 2.76 -8.21 7.80
C ASN A 36 4.05 -7.53 8.28
N ARG A 37 4.78 -8.23 9.16
CA ARG A 37 6.17 -7.92 9.49
C ARG A 37 7.08 -8.27 8.31
N SER A 38 8.26 -7.68 8.28
CA SER A 38 9.19 -7.94 7.17
C SER A 38 9.69 -9.38 7.17
N ILE A 39 9.95 -9.89 5.96
CA ILE A 39 10.66 -11.15 5.71
C ILE A 39 12.02 -10.87 5.05
N SER A 40 12.16 -9.79 4.28
CA SER A 40 13.35 -9.49 3.45
C SER A 40 13.86 -8.05 3.52
N SER A 41 13.06 -7.08 3.98
CA SER A 41 13.46 -5.69 4.21
C SER A 41 13.89 -5.47 5.66
N LYS A 42 14.37 -4.26 5.99
CA LYS A 42 14.73 -3.88 7.36
C LYS A 42 13.52 -3.72 8.29
N SER A 43 12.34 -3.41 7.75
CA SER A 43 11.09 -3.27 8.52
C SER A 43 9.84 -3.42 7.64
N GLY A 44 8.81 -4.08 8.18
CA GLY A 44 7.52 -4.27 7.52
C GLY A 44 6.48 -3.28 8.04
N SER A 45 5.33 -3.25 7.37
CA SER A 45 4.20 -2.39 7.78
C SER A 45 3.81 -2.55 9.25
N ALA A 46 3.77 -3.79 9.75
CA ALA A 46 3.45 -4.08 11.13
C ALA A 46 4.51 -3.51 12.10
N ASP A 47 5.80 -3.64 11.77
CA ASP A 47 6.88 -3.16 12.63
C ASP A 47 6.85 -1.63 12.77
N VAL A 48 6.57 -0.91 11.68
CA VAL A 48 6.45 0.56 11.69
C VAL A 48 5.21 1.04 12.43
N LEU A 49 4.05 0.40 12.24
CA LEU A 49 2.83 0.79 12.94
C LEU A 49 2.93 0.52 14.45
N GLU A 50 3.58 -0.57 14.84
CA GLU A 50 3.89 -0.86 16.25
C GLU A 50 4.83 0.20 16.85
N ALA A 51 5.86 0.63 16.12
CA ALA A 51 6.74 1.74 16.54
C ALA A 51 5.98 3.08 16.68
N LEU A 52 4.90 3.26 15.91
CA LEU A 52 3.97 4.39 16.04
C LEU A 52 2.91 4.18 17.14
N GLY A 53 2.98 3.11 17.93
CA GLY A 53 2.09 2.87 19.06
C GLY A 53 0.72 2.29 18.70
N ILE A 54 0.58 1.67 17.52
CA ILE A 54 -0.65 0.96 17.12
C ILE A 54 -0.58 -0.49 17.63
N ASN A 55 -1.66 -0.94 18.26
CA ASN A 55 -1.79 -2.31 18.76
C ASN A 55 -2.21 -3.27 17.65
N LEU A 56 -1.39 -4.29 17.44
CA LEU A 56 -1.58 -5.30 16.39
C LEU A 56 -2.39 -6.52 16.86
N ASP A 57 -2.64 -6.64 18.16
CA ASP A 57 -3.19 -7.84 18.80
C ASP A 57 -4.67 -7.72 19.17
N LEU A 58 -5.37 -6.70 18.65
CA LEU A 58 -6.82 -6.60 18.77
C LEU A 58 -7.54 -7.76 18.07
N LYS A 59 -8.66 -8.18 18.66
CA LYS A 59 -9.49 -9.24 18.07
C LYS A 59 -10.28 -8.70 16.87
N PRO A 60 -10.69 -9.58 15.92
CA PRO A 60 -11.47 -9.16 14.74
C PRO A 60 -12.71 -8.31 15.05
N ALA A 61 -13.44 -8.64 16.11
CA ALA A 61 -14.63 -7.88 16.52
C ALA A 61 -14.31 -6.46 17.02
N GLU A 62 -13.12 -6.23 17.57
CA GLU A 62 -12.67 -4.91 18.02
C GLU A 62 -12.15 -4.10 16.82
N LEU A 63 -11.42 -4.75 15.91
CA LEU A 63 -10.97 -4.14 14.65
C LEU A 63 -12.14 -3.64 13.80
N GLY A 64 -13.27 -4.36 13.77
CA GLY A 64 -14.50 -3.88 13.14
C GLY A 64 -15.01 -2.56 13.74
N LYS A 65 -15.03 -2.46 15.07
CA LYS A 65 -15.44 -1.22 15.77
C LYS A 65 -14.46 -0.06 15.53
N VAL A 66 -13.16 -0.34 15.42
CA VAL A 66 -12.17 0.66 15.03
C VAL A 66 -12.51 1.17 13.63
N PHE A 67 -12.69 0.25 12.68
CA PHE A 67 -12.96 0.60 11.28
C PHE A 67 -14.23 1.44 11.12
N ASP A 68 -15.32 1.08 11.81
CA ASP A 68 -16.58 1.83 11.77
C ASP A 68 -16.43 3.28 12.28
N LYS A 69 -15.53 3.52 13.24
CA LYS A 69 -15.32 4.84 13.83
C LYS A 69 -14.34 5.71 13.06
N THR A 70 -13.24 5.12 12.59
CA THR A 70 -12.12 5.88 12.03
C THR A 70 -12.12 5.86 10.49
N GLY A 71 -12.81 4.90 9.88
CA GLY A 71 -12.71 4.60 8.45
C GLY A 71 -11.36 3.99 8.04
N ILE A 72 -10.49 3.64 9.00
CA ILE A 72 -9.18 3.04 8.77
C ILE A 72 -8.87 1.96 9.81
N VAL A 73 -8.37 0.82 9.36
CA VAL A 73 -7.93 -0.25 10.26
C VAL A 73 -6.70 -0.95 9.69
N PHE A 74 -5.79 -1.37 10.57
CA PHE A 74 -4.70 -2.25 10.19
C PHE A 74 -5.00 -3.68 10.61
N LEU A 75 -4.94 -4.61 9.65
CA LEU A 75 -5.22 -6.02 9.82
C LEU A 75 -3.90 -6.78 9.76
N PHE A 76 -3.41 -7.26 10.91
CA PHE A 76 -2.14 -7.96 10.97
C PHE A 76 -2.26 -9.40 10.46
N ALA A 77 -1.54 -9.72 9.39
CA ALA A 77 -1.67 -10.99 8.66
C ALA A 77 -1.51 -12.23 9.53
N LYS A 78 -0.59 -12.21 10.52
CA LYS A 78 -0.39 -13.31 11.45
C LYS A 78 -1.66 -13.64 12.25
N ASN A 79 -2.42 -12.62 12.64
CA ASN A 79 -3.63 -12.76 13.43
C ASN A 79 -4.84 -13.10 12.54
N MET A 80 -4.84 -12.63 11.29
CA MET A 80 -5.94 -12.89 10.34
C MET A 80 -5.84 -14.26 9.66
N HIS A 81 -4.64 -14.83 9.53
CA HIS A 81 -4.41 -16.10 8.84
C HIS A 81 -3.62 -17.10 9.70
N PRO A 82 -4.17 -17.55 10.85
CA PRO A 82 -3.45 -18.43 11.78
C PRO A 82 -3.05 -19.77 11.16
N ALA A 83 -3.77 -20.24 10.12
CA ALA A 83 -3.44 -21.46 9.38
C ALA A 83 -2.12 -21.36 8.60
N MET A 84 -1.62 -20.15 8.32
CA MET A 84 -0.33 -19.96 7.63
C MET A 84 0.84 -20.59 8.40
N LYS A 85 0.73 -20.76 9.73
CA LYS A 85 1.75 -21.42 10.55
C LYS A 85 2.10 -22.85 10.09
N TYR A 86 1.17 -23.54 9.42
CA TYR A 86 1.41 -24.89 8.90
C TYR A 86 2.21 -24.91 7.60
N ILE A 87 2.21 -23.80 6.85
CA ILE A 87 2.89 -23.66 5.55
C ILE A 87 4.25 -22.98 5.71
N MET A 88 4.40 -22.12 6.73
CA MET A 88 5.63 -21.33 6.92
C MET A 88 6.93 -22.15 7.02
N PRO A 89 7.00 -23.30 7.74
CA PRO A 89 8.22 -24.10 7.79
C PRO A 89 8.73 -24.51 6.41
N ALA A 90 7.83 -25.05 5.56
CA ALA A 90 8.18 -25.46 4.20
C ALA A 90 8.62 -24.26 3.33
N ARG A 91 8.00 -23.09 3.50
CA ARG A 91 8.41 -21.87 2.77
C ARG A 91 9.81 -21.41 3.15
N LEU A 92 10.15 -21.48 4.44
CA LEU A 92 11.48 -21.11 4.93
C LEU A 92 12.55 -22.09 4.44
N GLU A 93 12.25 -23.40 4.46
CA GLU A 93 13.15 -24.44 3.97
C GLU A 93 13.39 -24.33 2.45
N LEU A 94 12.36 -24.02 1.66
CA LEU A 94 12.49 -23.82 0.22
C LEU A 94 13.35 -22.59 -0.13
N GLY A 95 13.25 -21.49 0.63
CA GLY A 95 14.05 -20.29 0.44
C GLY A 95 13.88 -19.56 -0.91
N ILE A 96 12.95 -19.99 -1.76
CA ILE A 96 12.70 -19.44 -3.09
C ILE A 96 11.30 -18.83 -3.22
N PRO A 97 11.09 -17.85 -4.11
CA PRO A 97 9.76 -17.33 -4.40
C PRO A 97 8.81 -18.41 -4.94
N THR A 98 7.57 -18.42 -4.45
CA THR A 98 6.50 -19.33 -4.91
C THR A 98 5.21 -18.56 -5.14
N ILE A 99 4.13 -19.24 -5.53
CA ILE A 99 2.78 -18.65 -5.62
C ILE A 99 2.35 -17.96 -4.31
N MET A 100 2.89 -18.40 -3.17
CA MET A 100 2.60 -17.81 -1.86
C MET A 100 3.07 -16.36 -1.74
N ASN A 101 4.03 -15.91 -2.56
CA ASN A 101 4.47 -14.51 -2.62
C ASN A 101 3.41 -13.60 -3.26
N LEU A 102 2.59 -14.13 -4.18
CA LEU A 102 1.46 -13.41 -4.77
C LEU A 102 0.21 -13.47 -3.90
N THR A 103 0.16 -14.42 -2.96
CA THR A 103 -1.07 -14.75 -2.22
C THR A 103 -1.42 -13.69 -1.16
N GLY A 104 -0.44 -13.02 -0.55
CA GLY A 104 -0.66 -12.07 0.55
C GLY A 104 -1.69 -10.98 0.24
N PRO A 105 -1.53 -10.22 -0.85
CA PRO A 105 -2.53 -9.26 -1.33
C PRO A 105 -3.89 -9.84 -1.72
N LEU A 106 -3.96 -11.14 -2.04
CA LEU A 106 -5.17 -11.79 -2.55
C LEU A 106 -6.06 -12.33 -1.42
N ILE A 107 -5.48 -12.75 -0.30
CA ILE A 107 -6.21 -13.38 0.81
C ILE A 107 -6.76 -12.38 1.83
N HIS A 108 -7.04 -11.14 1.43
CA HIS A 108 -7.55 -10.11 2.34
C HIS A 108 -8.77 -10.63 3.15
N PRO A 109 -8.79 -10.48 4.50
CA PRO A 109 -9.82 -11.08 5.36
C PRO A 109 -11.21 -10.45 5.20
N MET A 110 -11.30 -9.28 4.57
CA MET A 110 -12.56 -8.62 4.22
C MET A 110 -12.78 -8.63 2.70
N ALA A 111 -14.04 -8.68 2.27
CA ALA A 111 -14.40 -8.46 0.88
C ALA A 111 -14.07 -7.02 0.48
N LEU A 112 -13.25 -6.86 -0.56
CA LEU A 112 -12.82 -5.56 -1.08
C LEU A 112 -13.55 -5.25 -2.39
N GLU A 113 -14.20 -4.08 -2.46
CA GLU A 113 -14.74 -3.59 -3.73
C GLU A 113 -13.66 -3.01 -4.63
N THR A 114 -12.67 -2.32 -4.03
CA THR A 114 -11.54 -1.74 -4.74
C THR A 114 -10.20 -2.07 -4.10
N GLN A 115 -9.14 -2.13 -4.91
CA GLN A 115 -7.81 -2.50 -4.46
C GLN A 115 -6.72 -1.86 -5.32
N LEU A 116 -5.65 -1.37 -4.70
CA LEU A 116 -4.38 -1.05 -5.36
C LEU A 116 -3.38 -2.14 -4.97
N LEU A 117 -2.92 -2.90 -5.96
CA LEU A 117 -2.04 -4.04 -5.75
C LEU A 117 -0.71 -3.84 -6.47
N GLY A 118 0.36 -3.83 -5.70
CA GLY A 118 1.72 -3.77 -6.20
C GLY A 118 2.33 -5.12 -6.53
N ILE A 119 3.00 -5.26 -7.67
CA ILE A 119 3.77 -6.46 -8.04
C ILE A 119 5.18 -6.11 -8.52
N SER A 120 6.16 -6.92 -8.14
CA SER A 120 7.55 -6.79 -8.60
C SER A 120 7.83 -7.46 -9.96
N ARG A 121 6.81 -8.07 -10.56
CA ARG A 121 6.89 -8.90 -11.78
C ARG A 121 5.95 -8.34 -12.86
N PRO A 122 6.40 -7.39 -13.70
CA PRO A 122 5.55 -6.73 -14.69
C PRO A 122 4.87 -7.69 -15.69
N GLU A 123 5.43 -8.87 -15.92
CA GLU A 123 4.84 -9.90 -16.79
C GLU A 123 3.55 -10.52 -16.21
N LEU A 124 3.27 -10.32 -14.92
CA LEU A 124 2.07 -10.81 -14.24
C LEU A 124 0.98 -9.74 -14.07
N LEU A 125 1.15 -8.55 -14.67
CA LEU A 125 0.27 -7.39 -14.45
C LEU A 125 -1.19 -7.70 -14.83
N GLU A 126 -1.41 -8.16 -16.06
CA GLU A 126 -2.74 -8.46 -16.60
C GLU A 126 -3.37 -9.67 -15.93
N SER A 127 -2.60 -10.75 -15.72
CA SER A 127 -3.10 -11.96 -15.07
C SER A 127 -3.50 -11.71 -13.61
N THR A 128 -2.76 -10.85 -12.90
CA THR A 128 -3.12 -10.44 -11.54
C THR A 128 -4.40 -9.60 -11.55
N ALA A 129 -4.58 -8.69 -12.51
CA ALA A 129 -5.83 -7.94 -12.65
C ALA A 129 -7.03 -8.86 -12.94
N GLN A 130 -6.82 -9.90 -13.76
CA GLN A 130 -7.85 -10.93 -14.02
C GLN A 130 -8.21 -11.73 -12.76
N VAL A 131 -7.22 -12.03 -11.89
CA VAL A 131 -7.50 -12.64 -10.58
C VAL A 131 -8.36 -11.71 -9.73
N LEU A 132 -8.01 -10.42 -9.63
CA LEU A 132 -8.81 -9.44 -8.87
C LEU A 132 -10.25 -9.36 -9.40
N LYS A 133 -10.43 -9.36 -10.73
CA LYS A 133 -11.76 -9.44 -11.37
C LYS A 133 -12.52 -10.70 -10.95
N ASN A 134 -11.89 -11.87 -11.02
CA ASN A 134 -12.51 -13.14 -10.66
C ASN A 134 -12.87 -13.21 -9.17
N MET A 135 -12.14 -12.50 -8.32
CA MET A 135 -12.43 -12.38 -6.89
C MET A 135 -13.47 -11.28 -6.57
N GLY A 136 -14.10 -10.69 -7.59
CA GLY A 136 -15.23 -9.76 -7.44
C GLY A 136 -14.86 -8.30 -7.18
N ARG A 137 -13.60 -7.87 -7.41
CA ARG A 137 -13.26 -6.44 -7.34
C ARG A 137 -14.01 -5.70 -8.45
N LYS A 138 -14.68 -4.59 -8.10
CA LYS A 138 -15.40 -3.72 -9.05
C LYS A 138 -14.45 -2.82 -9.82
N ARG A 139 -13.41 -2.33 -9.13
CA ARG A 139 -12.34 -1.51 -9.70
C ARG A 139 -11.02 -1.83 -9.02
N ALA A 140 -9.94 -2.00 -9.78
CA ALA A 140 -8.62 -2.22 -9.18
C ALA A 140 -7.51 -1.71 -10.08
N ILE A 141 -6.37 -1.38 -9.49
CA ILE A 141 -5.14 -1.17 -10.24
C ILE A 141 -4.11 -2.17 -9.76
N VAL A 142 -3.53 -2.91 -10.69
CA VAL A 142 -2.27 -3.62 -10.48
C VAL A 142 -1.15 -2.74 -11.00
N VAL A 143 -0.13 -2.49 -10.20
CA VAL A 143 0.99 -1.61 -10.53
C VAL A 143 2.32 -2.35 -10.45
N ALA A 144 3.21 -2.07 -11.40
CA ALA A 144 4.60 -2.46 -11.36
C ALA A 144 5.47 -1.26 -11.73
N GLY A 145 6.30 -0.82 -10.78
CA GLY A 145 7.26 0.24 -10.98
C GLY A 145 8.48 -0.21 -11.78
N SER A 146 9.31 0.76 -12.16
CA SER A 146 10.60 0.48 -12.78
C SER A 146 11.51 -0.32 -11.85
N GLU A 147 12.42 -1.09 -12.44
CA GLU A 147 13.45 -1.86 -11.70
C GLU A 147 12.86 -2.91 -10.72
N GLY A 148 11.62 -3.35 -10.96
CA GLY A 148 10.98 -4.40 -10.16
C GLY A 148 10.35 -3.91 -8.86
N LEU A 149 10.25 -2.59 -8.66
CA LEU A 149 9.53 -2.00 -7.54
C LEU A 149 8.05 -2.43 -7.59
N ASP A 150 7.51 -2.93 -6.48
CA ASP A 150 6.10 -3.31 -6.38
C ASP A 150 5.20 -2.12 -5.99
N GLU A 151 5.61 -0.92 -6.35
CA GLU A 151 4.96 0.36 -6.07
C GLU A 151 5.12 1.26 -7.31
N ALA A 152 4.39 2.37 -7.39
CA ALA A 152 4.68 3.38 -8.41
C ALA A 152 5.94 4.15 -8.01
N GLY A 153 6.95 4.17 -8.89
CA GLY A 153 8.25 4.80 -8.64
C GLY A 153 8.43 6.12 -9.37
N LEU A 154 9.27 7.01 -8.82
CA LEU A 154 9.69 8.26 -9.46
C LEU A 154 11.01 8.12 -10.25
N ASN A 155 11.60 6.93 -10.27
CA ASN A 155 12.84 6.62 -10.98
C ASN A 155 12.63 6.30 -12.47
N GLY A 156 11.41 5.95 -12.89
CA GLY A 156 11.21 5.37 -14.21
C GLY A 156 9.77 5.25 -14.66
N THR A 157 9.56 4.43 -15.69
CA THR A 157 8.23 4.12 -16.21
C THR A 157 7.50 3.19 -15.24
N THR A 158 6.28 3.57 -14.86
CA THR A 158 5.36 2.70 -14.12
C THR A 158 4.36 2.09 -15.09
N LYS A 159 4.16 0.77 -15.00
CA LYS A 159 3.14 0.04 -15.76
C LYS A 159 1.95 -0.26 -14.88
N ILE A 160 0.74 -0.12 -15.42
CA ILE A 160 -0.50 -0.42 -14.70
C ILE A 160 -1.46 -1.28 -15.53
N ALA A 161 -2.20 -2.14 -14.84
CA ALA A 161 -3.41 -2.78 -15.34
C ALA A 161 -4.60 -2.24 -14.55
N LEU A 162 -5.47 -1.47 -15.19
CA LEU A 162 -6.71 -0.97 -14.61
C LEU A 162 -7.84 -1.95 -14.91
N LEU A 163 -8.46 -2.47 -13.86
CA LEU A 163 -9.75 -3.13 -13.91
C LEU A 163 -10.84 -2.09 -13.63
N GLU A 164 -11.77 -1.90 -14.56
CA GLU A 164 -12.92 -1.02 -14.41
C GLU A 164 -14.06 -1.53 -15.29
N ASN A 165 -15.30 -1.55 -14.77
CA ASN A 165 -16.50 -1.98 -15.50
C ASN A 165 -16.38 -3.38 -16.12
N GLY A 166 -15.58 -4.26 -15.49
CA GLY A 166 -15.32 -5.61 -15.98
C GLY A 166 -14.30 -5.70 -17.12
N GLU A 167 -13.72 -4.59 -17.57
CA GLU A 167 -12.67 -4.53 -18.57
C GLU A 167 -11.31 -4.29 -17.92
N ILE A 168 -10.26 -4.83 -18.54
CA ILE A 168 -8.88 -4.64 -18.11
C ILE A 168 -8.15 -3.85 -19.20
N THR A 169 -7.60 -2.70 -18.85
CA THR A 169 -6.80 -1.87 -19.76
C THR A 169 -5.37 -1.74 -19.23
N LEU A 170 -4.40 -1.99 -20.10
CA LEU A 170 -2.98 -1.81 -19.80
C LEU A 170 -2.52 -0.43 -20.25
N SER A 171 -1.74 0.24 -19.41
CA SER A 171 -1.10 1.50 -19.76
C SER A 171 0.18 1.70 -18.96
N SER A 172 0.89 2.77 -19.25
CA SER A 172 2.08 3.18 -18.52
C SER A 172 2.19 4.70 -18.48
N PHE A 173 2.94 5.19 -17.51
CA PHE A 173 3.24 6.62 -17.38
C PHE A 173 4.64 6.81 -16.79
N THR A 174 5.20 8.00 -16.97
CA THR A 174 6.39 8.48 -16.28
C THR A 174 6.02 9.60 -15.28
N PRO A 175 6.92 9.95 -14.34
CA PRO A 175 6.68 11.06 -13.43
C PRO A 175 6.34 12.38 -14.14
N GLU A 176 6.99 12.64 -15.28
CA GLU A 176 6.79 13.86 -16.06
C GLU A 176 5.40 13.98 -16.68
N ASP A 177 4.77 12.86 -17.06
CA ASP A 177 3.38 12.84 -17.54
C ASP A 177 2.41 13.42 -16.48
N LEU A 178 2.80 13.31 -15.21
CA LEU A 178 2.05 13.80 -14.06
C LEU A 178 2.53 15.19 -13.58
N GLY A 179 3.58 15.74 -14.20
CA GLY A 179 4.24 16.97 -13.77
C GLY A 179 5.06 16.82 -12.48
N MET A 180 5.58 15.62 -12.22
CA MET A 180 6.42 15.31 -11.06
C MET A 180 7.89 15.19 -11.47
N GLU A 181 8.78 15.51 -10.52
CA GLU A 181 10.22 15.34 -10.71
C GLU A 181 10.64 13.88 -10.55
N ARG A 182 11.75 13.51 -11.20
CA ARG A 182 12.37 12.20 -11.00
C ARG A 182 13.22 12.19 -9.75
N TYR A 183 13.20 11.04 -9.06
CA TYR A 183 14.10 10.73 -7.95
C TYR A 183 14.76 9.38 -8.19
N ALA A 184 15.97 9.21 -7.68
CA ALA A 184 16.63 7.92 -7.72
C ALA A 184 15.96 6.96 -6.73
N ILE A 185 16.05 5.65 -6.97
CA ILE A 185 15.49 4.67 -6.02
C ILE A 185 16.23 4.71 -4.67
N GLU A 186 17.49 5.15 -4.68
CA GLU A 186 18.31 5.38 -3.50
C GLU A 186 17.75 6.49 -2.59
N ASP A 187 17.09 7.50 -3.17
CA ASP A 187 16.54 8.65 -2.44
C ASP A 187 15.32 8.29 -1.58
N ILE A 188 14.72 7.14 -1.85
CA ILE A 188 13.54 6.63 -1.13
C ILE A 188 13.87 5.45 -0.23
N ARG A 189 15.16 5.16 0.01
CA ARG A 189 15.55 4.07 0.90
C ARG A 189 15.08 4.31 2.32
N GLY A 190 14.48 3.26 2.88
CA GLY A 190 14.06 3.20 4.26
C GLY A 190 15.12 2.63 5.19
N GLY A 191 14.76 2.59 6.45
CA GLY A 191 15.57 2.11 7.56
C GLY A 191 14.91 1.00 8.37
N ASN A 192 15.31 0.91 9.63
CA ASN A 192 14.64 0.11 10.64
C ASN A 192 13.22 0.66 10.94
N ALA A 193 12.49 -0.01 11.83
CA ALA A 193 11.11 0.36 12.14
C ALA A 193 10.95 1.79 12.67
N GLN A 194 11.89 2.27 13.48
CA GLN A 194 11.89 3.62 14.06
C GLN A 194 12.19 4.68 12.99
N GLU A 195 13.22 4.45 12.17
CA GLU A 195 13.57 5.34 11.05
C GLU A 195 12.40 5.47 10.06
N ASN A 196 11.75 4.36 9.71
CA ASN A 196 10.59 4.40 8.82
C ASN A 196 9.35 5.01 9.46
N ALA A 197 9.19 4.91 10.79
CA ALA A 197 8.13 5.62 11.52
C ALA A 197 8.35 7.14 11.48
N GLU A 198 9.59 7.59 11.61
CA GLU A 198 9.96 9.01 11.49
C GLU A 198 9.74 9.54 10.07
N ILE A 199 10.15 8.78 9.05
CA ILE A 199 9.87 9.11 7.63
C ILE A 199 8.36 9.20 7.38
N LEU A 200 7.59 8.22 7.86
CA LEU A 200 6.14 8.25 7.71
C LEU A 200 5.56 9.51 8.35
N LEU A 201 6.00 9.85 9.57
CA LEU A 201 5.52 11.02 10.29
C LEU A 201 5.91 12.34 9.59
N SER A 202 7.12 12.45 9.02
CA SER A 202 7.55 13.64 8.28
C SER A 202 6.69 13.86 7.03
N VAL A 203 6.38 12.78 6.31
CA VAL A 203 5.45 12.83 5.16
C VAL A 203 4.06 13.31 5.59
N LEU A 204 3.50 12.75 6.67
CA LEU A 204 2.18 13.16 7.16
C LEU A 204 2.15 14.60 7.71
N LYS A 205 3.31 15.13 8.11
CA LYS A 205 3.51 16.55 8.48
C LYS A 205 3.76 17.46 7.27
N ASN A 206 3.72 16.92 6.06
CA ASN A 206 3.96 17.64 4.81
C ASN A 206 5.39 18.22 4.70
N GLU A 207 6.39 17.51 5.24
CA GLU A 207 7.80 17.91 5.12
C GLU A 207 8.34 17.56 3.72
N PRO A 208 8.86 18.54 2.94
CA PRO A 208 9.35 18.29 1.59
C PRO A 208 10.46 17.24 1.55
N SER A 209 10.26 16.18 0.75
CA SER A 209 11.22 15.08 0.60
C SER A 209 10.85 14.17 -0.59
N PRO A 210 11.79 13.37 -1.11
CA PRO A 210 11.49 12.29 -2.06
C PRO A 210 10.45 11.29 -1.52
N PHE A 211 10.44 11.08 -0.19
CA PHE A 211 9.45 10.25 0.50
C PHE A 211 8.02 10.82 0.38
N LEU A 212 7.87 12.14 0.53
CA LEU A 212 6.60 12.84 0.35
C LEU A 212 6.11 12.67 -1.10
N GLU A 213 6.98 12.95 -2.06
CA GLU A 213 6.64 12.87 -3.49
C GLU A 213 6.22 11.45 -3.89
N THR A 214 6.97 10.44 -3.43
CA THR A 214 6.65 9.03 -3.72
C THR A 214 5.34 8.59 -3.06
N THR A 215 5.05 9.09 -1.85
CA THR A 215 3.77 8.86 -1.18
C THR A 215 2.62 9.53 -1.94
N VAL A 216 2.81 10.77 -2.40
CA VAL A 216 1.82 11.51 -3.20
C VAL A 216 1.48 10.76 -4.48
N LEU A 217 2.47 10.21 -5.18
CA LEU A 217 2.26 9.39 -6.37
C LEU A 217 1.40 8.16 -6.07
N ASN A 218 1.79 7.37 -5.06
CA ASN A 218 1.10 6.13 -4.73
C ASN A 218 -0.31 6.37 -4.13
N ALA A 219 -0.50 7.42 -3.35
CA ALA A 219 -1.82 7.84 -2.88
C ALA A 219 -2.68 8.36 -4.04
N GLY A 220 -2.10 9.11 -4.98
CA GLY A 220 -2.81 9.55 -6.19
C GLY A 220 -3.30 8.38 -7.04
N LEU A 221 -2.44 7.37 -7.23
CA LEU A 221 -2.81 6.12 -7.87
C LEU A 221 -3.91 5.37 -7.09
N GLY A 222 -3.85 5.38 -5.76
CA GLY A 222 -4.88 4.77 -4.91
C GLY A 222 -6.23 5.48 -5.01
N PHE A 223 -6.28 6.81 -5.08
CA PHE A 223 -7.52 7.56 -5.33
C PHE A 223 -8.13 7.20 -6.69
N TYR A 224 -7.27 7.06 -7.71
CA TYR A 224 -7.70 6.65 -9.05
C TYR A 224 -8.17 5.17 -9.09
N ALA A 225 -7.47 4.27 -8.40
CA ALA A 225 -7.86 2.87 -8.26
C ALA A 225 -9.19 2.69 -7.51
N ASN A 226 -9.52 3.59 -6.59
CA ASN A 226 -10.82 3.62 -5.92
C ASN A 226 -11.95 4.18 -6.80
N GLY A 227 -11.62 4.94 -7.85
CA GLY A 227 -12.59 5.66 -8.66
C GLY A 227 -13.04 6.99 -8.03
N LYS A 228 -12.29 7.51 -7.06
CA LYS A 228 -12.59 8.79 -6.40
C LYS A 228 -12.29 10.00 -7.30
N VAL A 229 -11.38 9.82 -8.25
CA VAL A 229 -10.92 10.83 -9.21
C VAL A 229 -10.90 10.22 -10.61
N ALA A 230 -10.96 11.05 -11.66
CA ALA A 230 -11.03 10.59 -13.04
C ALA A 230 -9.65 10.33 -13.67
N SER A 231 -8.57 10.81 -13.04
CA SER A 231 -7.20 10.60 -13.53
C SER A 231 -6.16 10.50 -12.40
N ILE A 232 -5.01 9.92 -12.71
CA ILE A 232 -3.86 9.85 -11.78
C ILE A 232 -3.39 11.27 -11.40
N LYS A 233 -3.41 12.21 -12.34
CA LYS A 233 -3.01 13.61 -12.12
C LYS A 233 -3.93 14.32 -11.11
N GLU A 234 -5.24 14.12 -11.23
CA GLU A 234 -6.20 14.59 -10.21
C GLU A 234 -5.97 13.90 -8.86
N GLY A 235 -5.65 12.61 -8.86
CA GLY A 235 -5.29 11.86 -7.66
C GLY A 235 -4.07 12.44 -6.95
N VAL A 236 -3.02 12.77 -7.70
CA VAL A 236 -1.80 13.43 -7.19
C VAL A 236 -2.14 14.78 -6.55
N ALA A 237 -2.94 15.60 -7.24
CA ALA A 237 -3.39 16.90 -6.70
C ALA A 237 -4.19 16.73 -5.40
N LEU A 238 -5.12 15.77 -5.35
CA LEU A 238 -5.89 15.45 -4.16
C LEU A 238 -5.00 14.94 -3.01
N ALA A 239 -4.03 14.08 -3.30
CA ALA A 239 -3.09 13.56 -2.29
C ALA A 239 -2.31 14.69 -1.63
N ARG A 240 -1.79 15.66 -2.41
CA ARG A 240 -1.13 16.86 -1.88
C ARG A 240 -2.06 17.66 -0.98
N GLN A 241 -3.30 17.91 -1.43
CA GLN A 241 -4.28 18.65 -0.64
C GLN A 241 -4.58 17.96 0.69
N VAL A 242 -4.76 16.64 0.69
CA VAL A 242 -5.06 15.86 1.89
C VAL A 242 -3.90 15.93 2.89
N ILE A 243 -2.65 15.77 2.43
CA ILE A 243 -1.47 15.86 3.29
C ILE A 243 -1.32 17.28 3.85
N ALA A 244 -1.37 18.31 2.99
CA ALA A 244 -1.22 19.71 3.40
C ALA A 244 -2.32 20.18 4.38
N SER A 245 -3.52 19.60 4.28
CA SER A 245 -4.62 19.90 5.22
C SER A 245 -4.46 19.26 6.61
N GLY A 246 -3.49 18.37 6.81
CA GLY A 246 -3.28 17.63 8.06
C GLY A 246 -4.24 16.45 8.28
N LYS A 247 -5.20 16.21 7.37
CA LYS A 247 -6.17 15.10 7.47
C LYS A 247 -5.51 13.73 7.47
N ALA A 248 -4.40 13.57 6.76
CA ALA A 248 -3.66 12.31 6.77
C ALA A 248 -3.05 12.03 8.16
N LEU A 249 -2.45 13.04 8.79
CA LEU A 249 -1.92 12.96 10.15
C LEU A 249 -3.03 12.72 11.19
N GLU A 250 -4.20 13.33 11.00
CA GLU A 250 -5.38 13.07 11.84
C GLU A 250 -5.81 11.60 11.80
N LYS A 251 -5.77 10.96 10.63
CA LYS A 251 -6.06 9.52 10.53
C LYS A 251 -5.07 8.64 11.26
N LEU A 252 -3.79 8.99 11.28
CA LEU A 252 -2.81 8.30 12.12
C LEU A 252 -3.18 8.42 13.60
N ARG A 253 -3.50 9.63 14.07
CA ARG A 253 -3.88 9.87 15.48
C ARG A 253 -5.13 9.10 15.88
N LEU A 254 -6.16 9.11 15.03
CA LEU A 254 -7.37 8.32 15.26
C LEU A 254 -7.05 6.82 15.33
N LEU A 255 -6.18 6.31 14.44
CA LEU A 255 -5.80 4.92 14.50
C LEU A 255 -5.03 4.59 15.80
N GLN A 256 -4.10 5.46 16.23
CA GLN A 256 -3.38 5.31 17.51
C GLN A 256 -4.31 5.34 18.72
N GLU A 257 -5.37 6.15 18.69
CA GLU A 257 -6.32 6.28 19.78
C GLU A 257 -7.25 5.05 19.88
N TYR A 258 -7.78 4.60 18.73
CA TYR A 258 -8.82 3.58 18.70
C TYR A 258 -8.27 2.16 18.53
N GLN A 259 -7.11 1.99 17.90
CA GLN A 259 -6.40 0.71 17.77
C GLN A 259 -5.19 0.70 18.72
N LYS A 260 -5.47 0.85 20.01
CA LYS A 260 -4.50 0.88 21.11
C LYS A 260 -4.42 -0.44 21.86
#